data_AF-A0A428KUV7-F1
#
_entry.id   AF-A0A428KUV7-F1
#
_cell.length_a   1.000
_cell.length_b   1.000
_cell.length_c   1.000
_cell.angle_alpha   90.00
_cell.angle_beta   90.00
_cell.angle_gamma   90.00
#
_symmetry.space_group_name_H-M   'P 1'
#
loop_
_entity.id
_entity.type
_entity.pdbx_description
1 polymer ?
#
loop_
_entity_poly.entity_id
_entity_poly.type
_entity_poly.pdbx_seq_one_letter_code
_entity_poly.pdbx_strand_id
1 'polypeptide(L)'
;MLNLYLDIDGVLLTTRHSTKPAGIEPLLDIALNRFTCYWLTTHCRGDAATALRYLAQFYESYWLNRLAAVRPTNWDALKTDGIDFTQPFRWLEDAPFEAEKAVLSSQQCQSSLVLVNLRRPLETDRVRLLLEQLSR
;
A
#
# COMPACT_ATOMS: atom_id res chain seq x y z
N MET A 1 -6.33 12.56 -9.67
CA MET A 1 -5.29 11.53 -9.50
C MET A 1 -5.85 10.50 -8.52
N LEU A 2 -5.75 9.21 -8.79
CA LEU A 2 -6.34 8.16 -7.94
C LEU A 2 -5.56 8.04 -6.62
N ASN A 3 -6.24 7.82 -5.50
CA ASN A 3 -5.60 7.55 -4.21
C ASN A 3 -5.11 6.10 -4.16
N LEU A 4 -3.89 5.88 -3.64
CA LEU A 4 -3.33 4.55 -3.43
C LEU A 4 -2.89 4.39 -1.97
N TYR A 5 -3.58 3.54 -1.22
CA TYR A 5 -3.24 3.19 0.15
C TYR A 5 -2.30 1.98 0.15
N LEU A 6 -1.17 2.11 0.85
CA LEU A 6 -0.08 1.15 0.86
C LEU A 6 0.10 0.56 2.25
N ASP A 7 -0.09 -0.75 2.39
CA ASP A 7 0.53 -1.47 3.51
C ASP A 7 2.03 -1.70 3.25
N ILE A 8 2.77 -2.09 4.28
CA ILE A 8 4.20 -2.41 4.22
C ILE A 8 4.40 -3.92 4.32
N ASP A 9 4.05 -4.54 5.44
CA ASP A 9 4.26 -5.97 5.62
C ASP A 9 3.31 -6.74 4.71
N GLY A 10 3.83 -7.73 3.99
CA GLY A 10 3.08 -8.48 2.97
C GLY A 10 2.89 -7.77 1.62
N VAL A 11 3.27 -6.49 1.52
CA VAL A 11 3.12 -5.68 0.30
C VAL A 11 4.47 -5.17 -0.21
N LEU A 12 5.12 -4.28 0.56
CA LEU A 12 6.45 -3.76 0.26
C LEU A 12 7.57 -4.63 0.83
N LEU A 13 7.27 -5.39 1.89
CA LEU A 13 8.16 -6.37 2.49
C LEU A 13 7.47 -7.72 2.61
N THR A 14 8.21 -8.81 2.54
CA THR A 14 7.66 -10.14 2.85
C THR A 14 7.33 -10.26 4.35
N THR A 15 6.30 -11.03 4.71
CA THR A 15 5.89 -11.21 6.12
C THR A 15 6.78 -12.18 6.90
N ARG A 16 7.48 -13.10 6.21
CA ARG A 16 8.37 -14.09 6.83
C ARG A 16 9.81 -13.71 6.54
N HIS A 17 10.52 -13.24 7.58
CA HIS A 17 11.87 -12.65 7.47
C HIS A 17 11.85 -11.45 6.52
N SER A 18 11.39 -10.30 7.04
CA SER A 18 11.16 -9.08 6.29
C SER A 18 12.30 -8.79 5.31
N THR A 19 11.96 -8.89 4.04
CA THR A 19 12.87 -8.69 2.91
C THR A 19 12.13 -8.04 1.76
N LYS A 20 12.86 -7.27 0.96
CA LYS A 20 12.34 -6.64 -0.25
C LYS A 20 11.93 -7.72 -1.28
N PRO A 21 10.67 -7.79 -1.73
CA PRO A 21 10.26 -8.77 -2.74
C PRO A 21 10.86 -8.43 -4.11
N ALA A 22 11.12 -9.46 -4.92
CA ALA A 22 11.64 -9.29 -6.27
C ALA A 22 10.67 -8.46 -7.13
N GLY A 23 11.19 -7.51 -7.92
CA GLY A 23 10.38 -6.68 -8.83
C GLY A 23 9.54 -5.60 -8.14
N ILE A 24 9.74 -5.32 -6.85
CA ILE A 24 8.98 -4.28 -6.15
C ILE A 24 9.29 -2.86 -6.64
N GLU A 25 10.49 -2.64 -7.17
CA GLU A 25 10.97 -1.33 -7.59
C GLU A 25 10.17 -0.77 -8.78
N PRO A 26 9.98 -1.52 -9.89
CA PRO A 26 9.05 -1.13 -10.95
C PRO A 26 7.62 -0.85 -10.46
N LEU A 27 7.12 -1.61 -9.48
CA LEU A 27 5.80 -1.36 -8.87
C LEU A 27 5.79 -0.02 -8.13
N LEU A 28 6.80 0.24 -7.29
CA LEU A 28 6.95 1.49 -6.56
C LEU A 28 7.05 2.69 -7.49
N ASP A 29 7.77 2.57 -8.60
CA ASP A 29 7.86 3.65 -9.59
C ASP A 29 6.50 3.99 -10.21
N ILE A 30 5.69 2.99 -10.57
CA ILE A 30 4.33 3.23 -11.06
C ILE A 30 3.45 3.86 -9.97
N ALA A 31 3.49 3.32 -8.75
CA ALA A 31 2.72 3.81 -7.61
C ALA A 31 3.02 5.29 -7.33
N LEU A 32 4.29 5.62 -7.12
CA LEU A 32 4.71 6.95 -6.67
C LEU A 32 4.63 8.03 -7.76
N ASN A 33 4.65 7.65 -9.05
CA ASN A 33 4.56 8.61 -10.14
C ASN A 33 3.12 8.87 -10.62
N ARG A 34 2.18 7.94 -10.36
CA ARG A 34 0.84 8.00 -10.96
C ARG A 34 -0.30 8.11 -9.95
N PHE A 35 -0.03 7.88 -8.68
CA PHE A 35 -1.03 7.91 -7.62
C PHE A 35 -0.67 8.95 -6.56
N THR A 36 -1.69 9.44 -5.86
CA THR A 36 -1.46 10.09 -4.57
C THR A 36 -1.38 8.98 -3.53
N CYS A 37 -0.17 8.70 -3.06
CA CYS A 37 0.08 7.58 -2.16
C CYS A 37 -0.12 7.97 -0.70
N TYR A 38 -0.71 7.04 0.04
CA TYR A 38 -0.97 7.14 1.47
C TYR A 38 -0.46 5.89 2.18
N TRP A 39 0.15 6.07 3.35
CA TRP A 39 0.47 4.95 4.21
C TRP A 39 -0.80 4.45 4.87
N LEU A 40 -1.07 3.16 4.72
CA LEU A 40 -2.15 2.49 5.45
C LEU A 40 -1.65 1.17 6.01
N THR A 41 -0.82 1.32 7.04
CA THR A 41 0.02 0.27 7.60
C THR A 41 0.10 0.43 9.11
N THR A 42 0.41 -0.66 9.83
CA THR A 42 0.66 -0.65 11.28
C THR A 42 1.84 0.24 11.68
N HIS A 43 2.74 0.54 10.74
CA HIS A 43 3.89 1.42 10.94
C HIS A 43 3.59 2.91 10.70
N CYS A 44 2.34 3.31 10.45
CA CYS A 44 1.95 4.72 10.30
C CYS A 44 0.54 4.95 10.85
N ARG A 45 0.46 5.81 11.88
CA ARG A 45 -0.78 6.35 12.45
C ARG A 45 -0.61 7.84 12.72
N GLY A 46 -0.71 8.64 11.66
CA GLY A 46 -0.52 10.09 11.69
C GLY A 46 0.93 10.57 11.51
N ASP A 47 1.93 9.72 11.73
CA ASP A 47 3.35 10.04 11.50
C ASP A 47 3.94 9.15 10.38
N ALA A 48 4.34 9.76 9.26
CA ALA A 48 4.99 9.04 8.16
C ALA A 48 6.45 8.66 8.48
N ALA A 49 7.08 9.33 9.45
CA ALA A 49 8.48 9.09 9.78
C ALA A 49 8.69 7.72 10.43
N THR A 50 7.69 7.17 11.13
CA THR A 50 7.75 5.78 11.65
C THR A 50 7.86 4.76 10.52
N ALA A 51 7.06 4.90 9.47
CA ALA A 51 7.11 4.04 8.28
C ALA A 51 8.46 4.14 7.56
N LEU A 52 8.96 5.37 7.35
CA LEU A 52 10.26 5.58 6.71
C LEU A 52 11.43 4.99 7.52
N ARG A 53 11.43 5.17 8.85
CA ARG A 53 12.44 4.56 9.74
C ARG A 53 12.42 3.04 9.67
N TYR A 54 11.23 2.44 9.61
CA TYR A 54 11.11 0.99 9.44
C TYR A 54 11.67 0.54 8.09
N LEU A 55 11.26 1.19 7.00
CA LEU A 55 11.70 0.85 5.64
C LEU A 55 13.20 1.11 5.39
N ALA A 56 13.83 2.01 6.14
CA ALA A 56 15.27 2.32 6.02
C ALA A 56 16.20 1.13 6.29
N GLN A 57 15.69 0.07 6.91
CA GLN A 57 16.44 -1.18 7.11
C GLN A 57 16.54 -2.04 5.85
N PHE A 58 15.68 -1.78 4.84
CA PHE A 58 15.49 -2.65 3.68
C PHE A 58 15.67 -1.93 2.34
N TYR A 59 15.48 -0.61 2.34
CA TYR A 59 15.54 0.24 1.16
C TYR A 59 16.70 1.22 1.24
N GLU A 60 17.37 1.42 0.11
CA GLU A 60 18.41 2.44 -0.05
C GLU A 60 17.85 3.86 -0.11
N SER A 61 18.72 4.86 0.08
CA SER A 61 18.34 6.27 0.18
C SER A 61 17.53 6.79 -1.01
N TYR A 62 17.78 6.29 -2.22
CA TYR A 62 17.00 6.66 -3.40
C TYR A 62 15.50 6.38 -3.21
N TRP A 63 15.15 5.15 -2.79
CA TRP A 63 13.75 4.78 -2.54
C TRP A 63 13.18 5.46 -1.31
N LEU A 64 13.95 5.61 -0.24
CA LEU A 64 13.49 6.32 0.97
C LEU A 64 13.12 7.78 0.66
N ASN A 65 13.92 8.47 -0.17
CA ASN A 65 13.62 9.84 -0.60
C ASN A 65 12.32 9.92 -1.40
N ARG A 66 12.06 8.94 -2.28
CA ARG A 66 10.81 8.85 -3.04
C ARG A 66 9.61 8.53 -2.14
N LEU A 67 9.79 7.58 -1.22
CA LEU A 67 8.77 7.16 -0.25
C LEU A 67 8.42 8.24 0.77
N ALA A 68 9.30 9.24 0.99
CA ALA A 68 9.02 10.38 1.84
C ALA A 68 7.85 11.26 1.34
N ALA A 69 7.46 11.14 0.06
CA ALA A 69 6.29 11.80 -0.49
C ALA A 69 4.96 11.11 -0.15
N VAL A 70 5.01 9.87 0.38
CA VAL A 70 3.80 9.11 0.76
C VAL A 70 3.20 9.74 2.02
N ARG A 71 1.92 10.09 1.95
CA ARG A 71 1.23 10.85 2.99
C ARG A 71 0.83 9.93 4.15
N PRO A 72 0.90 10.40 5.41
CA PRO A 72 0.37 9.62 6.52
C PRO A 72 -1.16 9.55 6.44
N THR A 73 -1.73 8.44 6.92
CA THR A 73 -3.13 8.38 7.34
C THR A 73 -3.19 8.23 8.84
N ASN A 74 -4.33 8.63 9.41
CA ASN A 74 -4.63 8.38 10.81
C ASN A 74 -5.82 7.42 10.89
N TRP A 75 -5.70 6.41 11.73
CA TRP A 75 -6.71 5.38 11.95
C TRP A 75 -6.54 4.84 13.36
N ASP A 76 -7.63 4.35 13.97
CA ASP A 76 -7.64 3.93 15.37
C ASP A 76 -7.91 2.43 15.49
N ALA A 77 -9.13 2.01 15.11
CA ALA A 77 -9.57 0.63 15.27
C ALA A 77 -9.29 -0.20 14.02
N LEU A 78 -9.68 0.29 12.85
CA LEU A 78 -9.52 -0.37 11.56
C LEU A 78 -8.73 0.52 10.61
N LYS A 79 -7.89 -0.06 9.74
CA LYS A 79 -7.20 0.72 8.71
C LYS A 79 -8.20 1.46 7.81
N THR A 80 -9.39 0.90 7.59
CA THR A 80 -10.45 1.56 6.81
C THR A 80 -10.89 2.92 7.38
N ASP A 81 -10.63 3.21 8.66
CA ASP A 81 -10.90 4.54 9.27
C ASP A 81 -10.05 5.65 8.62
N GLY A 82 -8.87 5.29 8.09
CA GLY A 82 -7.96 6.20 7.41
C GLY A 82 -8.23 6.38 5.92
N ILE A 83 -9.26 5.71 5.37
CA ILE A 83 -9.60 5.78 3.95
C ILE A 83 -10.61 6.92 3.72
N ASP A 84 -10.27 7.84 2.82
CA ASP A 84 -11.22 8.78 2.23
C ASP A 84 -12.10 8.07 1.18
N PHE A 85 -13.30 7.67 1.59
CA PHE A 85 -14.30 7.03 0.73
C PHE A 85 -15.00 8.00 -0.25
N THR A 86 -14.79 9.31 -0.15
CA THR A 86 -15.39 10.29 -1.07
C THR A 86 -14.64 10.36 -2.40
N GLN A 87 -13.44 9.77 -2.47
CA GLN A 87 -12.57 9.76 -3.62
C GLN A 87 -12.35 8.32 -4.12
N PRO A 88 -12.16 8.12 -5.43
CA PRO A 88 -11.81 6.81 -5.95
C PRO A 88 -10.41 6.41 -5.45
N PHE A 89 -10.24 5.13 -5.07
CA PHE A 89 -8.99 4.65 -4.49
C PHE A 89 -8.65 3.21 -4.87
N ARG A 90 -7.41 2.82 -4.56
CA ARG A 90 -6.97 1.43 -4.41
C ARG A 90 -6.26 1.24 -3.08
N TRP A 91 -6.38 0.05 -2.51
CA TRP A 91 -5.68 -0.32 -1.28
C TRP A 91 -4.92 -1.63 -1.50
N LEU A 92 -3.59 -1.59 -1.37
CA LEU A 92 -2.73 -2.77 -1.43
C LEU A 92 -2.55 -3.32 -0.01
N GLU A 93 -2.98 -4.57 0.20
CA GLU A 93 -3.01 -5.21 1.51
C GLU A 93 -2.93 -6.73 1.31
N ASP A 94 -2.23 -7.46 2.19
CA ASP A 94 -2.10 -8.91 2.08
C ASP A 94 -3.09 -9.67 2.97
N ALA A 95 -3.51 -9.08 4.09
CA ALA A 95 -4.35 -9.72 5.08
C ALA A 95 -5.38 -8.75 5.71
N PRO A 96 -6.34 -8.20 4.93
CA PRO A 96 -7.35 -7.32 5.48
C PRO A 96 -8.28 -8.07 6.42
N PHE A 97 -8.65 -7.45 7.53
CA PHE A 97 -9.58 -8.04 8.50
C PHE A 97 -10.97 -8.20 7.90
N GLU A 98 -11.74 -9.17 8.38
CA GLU A 98 -13.13 -9.36 7.94
C GLU A 98 -14.00 -8.12 8.23
N ALA A 99 -13.72 -7.41 9.33
CA ALA A 99 -14.38 -6.14 9.63
C ALA A 99 -14.05 -5.06 8.59
N GLU A 100 -12.81 -4.98 8.11
CA GLU A 100 -12.41 -4.03 7.05
C GLU A 100 -13.07 -4.38 5.72
N LYS A 101 -13.14 -5.68 5.37
CA LYS A 101 -13.89 -6.15 4.19
C LYS A 101 -15.39 -5.81 4.29
N ALA A 102 -15.97 -5.90 5.48
CA ALA A 102 -17.35 -5.51 5.74
C ALA A 102 -17.54 -3.99 5.56
N VAL A 103 -16.61 -3.17 6.03
CA VAL A 103 -16.61 -1.71 5.78
C VAL A 103 -16.58 -1.43 4.28
N LEU A 104 -15.63 -2.00 3.53
CA LEU A 104 -15.57 -1.84 2.07
C LEU A 104 -16.87 -2.28 1.39
N SER A 105 -17.52 -3.32 1.91
CA SER A 105 -18.81 -3.80 1.38
C SER A 105 -19.96 -2.84 1.65
N SER A 106 -20.01 -2.25 2.85
CA SER A 106 -21.00 -1.23 3.19
C SER A 106 -20.85 0.04 2.36
N GLN A 107 -19.61 0.35 1.93
CA GLN A 107 -19.27 1.46 1.06
C GLN A 107 -19.32 1.09 -0.44
N GLN A 108 -19.73 -0.14 -0.78
CA GLN A 108 -19.82 -0.67 -2.15
C GLN A 108 -18.52 -0.53 -2.96
N CYS A 109 -17.37 -0.61 -2.29
CA CYS A 109 -16.06 -0.35 -2.88
C CYS A 109 -15.07 -1.53 -2.72
N GLN A 110 -15.58 -2.75 -2.60
CA GLN A 110 -14.77 -3.98 -2.43
C GLN A 110 -13.73 -4.17 -3.53
N SER A 111 -14.05 -3.75 -4.76
CA SER A 111 -13.14 -3.81 -5.91
C SER A 111 -11.93 -2.86 -5.79
N SER A 112 -11.94 -1.95 -4.82
CA SER A 112 -10.81 -1.06 -4.52
C SER A 112 -9.70 -1.78 -3.75
N LEU A 113 -10.02 -2.86 -3.04
CA LEU A 113 -9.02 -3.69 -2.38
C LEU A 113 -8.29 -4.55 -3.41
N VAL A 114 -6.97 -4.44 -3.43
CA VAL A 114 -6.06 -5.28 -4.21
C VAL A 114 -5.35 -6.18 -3.23
N LEU A 115 -5.85 -7.41 -3.10
CA LEU A 115 -5.20 -8.43 -2.27
C LEU A 115 -3.83 -8.77 -2.86
N VAL A 116 -2.77 -8.56 -2.08
CA VAL A 116 -1.38 -8.88 -2.45
C VAL A 116 -1.01 -10.22 -1.85
N ASN A 117 -0.41 -11.10 -2.65
CA ASN A 117 0.13 -12.36 -2.16
C ASN A 117 1.54 -12.61 -2.70
N LEU A 118 2.55 -12.16 -1.95
CA LEU A 118 3.96 -12.30 -2.35
C LEU A 118 4.46 -13.76 -2.41
N ARG A 119 3.66 -14.75 -1.99
CA ARG A 119 3.95 -16.17 -2.21
C ARG A 119 3.55 -16.64 -3.61
N ARG A 120 2.69 -15.89 -4.30
CA ARG A 120 2.34 -16.15 -5.70
C ARG A 120 3.51 -15.71 -6.60
N PRO A 121 3.95 -16.56 -7.55
CA PRO A 121 4.93 -16.16 -8.55
C PRO A 121 4.46 -14.91 -9.32
N LEU A 122 5.39 -13.97 -9.56
CA LEU A 122 5.15 -12.75 -10.33
C LEU A 122 4.06 -11.82 -9.74
N GLU A 123 3.79 -11.91 -8.43
CA GLU A 123 2.75 -11.07 -7.81
C GLU A 123 3.04 -9.56 -7.95
N THR A 124 4.29 -9.14 -7.78
CA THR A 124 4.71 -7.74 -7.95
C THR A 124 4.44 -7.24 -9.37
N ASP A 125 4.68 -8.07 -10.39
CA ASP A 125 4.32 -7.76 -11.77
C ASP A 125 2.82 -7.70 -12.00
N ARG A 126 2.04 -8.64 -11.43
CA ARG A 126 0.58 -8.62 -11.51
C ARG A 126 0.01 -7.32 -10.95
N VAL A 127 0.46 -6.92 -9.77
CA VAL A 127 0.00 -5.70 -9.10
C VAL A 127 0.45 -4.47 -9.90
N ARG A 128 1.69 -4.42 -10.38
CA ARG A 128 2.19 -3.34 -11.24
C ARG A 128 1.32 -3.16 -12.50
N LEU A 129 1.05 -4.24 -13.23
CA LEU A 129 0.23 -4.20 -14.45
C LEU A 129 -1.20 -3.72 -14.17
N LEU A 130 -1.77 -4.13 -13.04
CA LEU A 130 -3.08 -3.63 -12.58
C LEU A 130 -3.04 -2.13 -12.33
N LEU A 131 -2.01 -1.62 -11.63
CA LEU A 131 -1.86 -0.18 -11.39
C LEU A 131 -1.62 0.60 -12.70
N GLU A 132 -0.85 0.04 -13.64
CA GLU A 132 -0.63 0.66 -14.95
C GLU A 132 -1.93 0.83 -15.73
N GLN A 133 -2.83 -0.16 -15.70
CA GLN A 133 -4.14 -0.08 -16.37
C GLN A 133 -5.05 1.00 -15.76
N LEU A 134 -4.97 1.22 -14.45
CA LEU A 134 -5.79 2.21 -13.73
C LEU A 134 -5.29 3.65 -13.87
N SER A 135 -4.10 3.82 -14.43
CA SER A 135 -3.41 5.11 -14.55
C SER A 135 -3.39 5.67 -15.98
N ARG A 136 -4.12 5.03 -16.89
CA ARG A 136 -4.41 5.53 -18.25
C ARG A 136 -5.66 6.39 -18.21
#